data_AF-A0A2V9FH87-F1
#
_entry.id   AF-A0A2V9FH87-F1
#
_cell.length_a   1.000
_cell.length_b   1.000
_cell.length_c   1.000
_cell.angle_alpha   90.00
_cell.angle_beta   90.00
_cell.angle_gamma   90.00
#
_symmetry.space_group_name_H-M   'P 1'
#
loop_
_entity.id
_entity.type
_entity.pdbx_description
1 polymer ?
#
loop_
_entity_poly.entity_id
_entity_poly.type
_entity_poly.pdbx_seq_one_letter_code
_entity_poly.pdbx_strand_id
1 'polypeptide(L)'
;MREDLNEWVAVDKPGHYFLYVTSGRVARRTASKAEPMELRSNDLEFDVVAADAAWQQQTLSSAIATLNMGSSTEAEKAAALRVLRFLDTPASVHELVFRLGTRGDRSGWNEIAGLAASRYQKLVVQELEQQMSGPDIALTNDYLYILGKQKLQLDHDPLPPYPQKDAEQQKIWSERMQAWEKELKALQDSLYEKTAMLVAGKRGEARAQTVQTLLLRPSNGHSDAKPLAGLPPGEVAAAFLNLTQDQQWNLLMSFWERLKDPAMSVPLEKVARQPNMSHQMLRDLALRRLYDLDPSEATPIILEEIQHPHLENGIFAVKGETLGLLPNETLPQFDQMLAARIEEKNSRTRSLDAQLIGRYSTKEILPKVKSVFESAGGGWDCVSEDGFVVYFLRVDVNYGVKRLEKKPPTGCMTNALRAITKMQLWTEVEPAIIARLNDADLNWARQAAETLAKYGSKQAEKALWDRLRKFHEQWSGRGNELSMRPGLRSDANEAIGFQFGLVEAIGKAPAWLLTDDEITELENMTLGQERDNVKQWHWKSTVNVNVSFAGDQIISSMNQYTATDVSSLKAKLAQYPSGTKLWLNIFGSPEHVASVHATITDIAAEHGFELAQPEPVN
;
A
#
# COMPACT_ATOMS: atom_id res chain seq x y z
N MET A 1 3.63 -32.00 7.71
CA MET A 1 2.34 -31.45 7.25
C MET A 1 1.27 -32.35 7.81
N ARG A 2 0.33 -31.81 8.60
CA ARG A 2 -0.88 -32.52 9.05
C ARG A 2 -2.03 -31.92 8.26
N GLU A 3 -2.74 -32.76 7.52
CA GLU A 3 -3.91 -32.37 6.72
C GLU A 3 -5.12 -33.09 7.30
N ASP A 4 -6.27 -32.41 7.35
CA ASP A 4 -7.51 -33.01 7.84
C ASP A 4 -8.32 -33.58 6.68
N LEU A 5 -8.74 -34.84 6.79
CA LEU A 5 -9.54 -35.51 5.76
C LEU A 5 -10.83 -34.75 5.44
N ASN A 6 -11.46 -34.16 6.45
CA ASN A 6 -12.71 -33.40 6.33
C ASN A 6 -12.57 -32.10 5.52
N GLU A 7 -11.35 -31.64 5.22
CA GLU A 7 -11.13 -30.53 4.29
C GLU A 7 -11.31 -30.94 2.82
N TRP A 8 -11.29 -32.25 2.53
CA TRP A 8 -11.29 -32.80 1.18
C TRP A 8 -12.54 -33.62 0.86
N VAL A 9 -13.07 -34.35 1.84
CA VAL A 9 -14.20 -35.27 1.66
C VAL A 9 -15.10 -35.25 2.89
N ALA A 10 -16.41 -35.18 2.66
CA ALA A 10 -17.42 -35.41 3.68
C ALA A 10 -17.79 -36.90 3.71
N VAL A 11 -17.50 -37.59 4.82
CA VAL A 11 -17.79 -39.02 4.99
C VAL A 11 -19.13 -39.20 5.73
N ASP A 12 -20.23 -38.99 5.00
CA ASP A 12 -21.58 -38.92 5.58
C ASP A 12 -22.26 -40.27 5.81
N LYS A 13 -21.68 -41.36 5.29
CA LYS A 13 -22.29 -42.69 5.36
C LYS A 13 -21.49 -43.57 6.32
N PRO A 14 -22.13 -44.18 7.32
CA PRO A 14 -21.47 -45.19 8.13
C PRO A 14 -20.96 -46.35 7.27
N GLY A 15 -19.79 -46.88 7.60
CA GLY A 15 -19.15 -47.95 6.86
C GLY A 15 -17.66 -48.05 7.12
N HIS A 16 -17.04 -49.04 6.48
CA HIS A 16 -15.60 -49.25 6.52
C HIS A 16 -14.96 -48.56 5.31
N TYR A 17 -13.96 -47.71 5.57
CA TYR A 17 -13.30 -46.88 4.57
C TYR A 17 -11.80 -47.15 4.53
N PHE A 18 -11.23 -46.94 3.34
CA PHE A 18 -9.80 -46.99 3.07
C PHE A 18 -9.36 -45.62 2.55
N LEU A 19 -8.29 -45.06 3.10
CA LEU A 19 -7.66 -43.85 2.62
C LEU A 19 -6.25 -44.15 2.13
N TYR A 20 -5.92 -43.65 0.94
CA TYR A 20 -4.54 -43.63 0.43
C TYR A 20 -4.28 -42.32 -0.30
N VAL A 21 -3.00 -41.98 -0.44
CA VAL A 21 -2.55 -40.77 -1.14
C VAL A 21 -1.66 -41.18 -2.32
N THR A 22 -1.84 -40.53 -3.47
CA THR A 22 -0.96 -40.67 -4.63
C THR A 22 -0.11 -39.43 -4.83
N SER A 23 1.12 -39.60 -5.35
CA SER A 23 2.02 -38.50 -5.69
C SER A 23 2.70 -38.77 -7.03
N GLY A 24 2.41 -37.91 -8.01
CA GLY A 24 3.11 -37.87 -9.29
C GLY A 24 4.38 -37.00 -9.28
N ARG A 25 4.78 -36.47 -8.11
CA ARG A 25 5.95 -35.57 -7.99
C ARG A 25 7.28 -36.31 -7.83
N VAL A 26 7.27 -37.63 -7.85
CA VAL A 26 8.48 -38.44 -7.78
C VAL A 26 8.89 -38.83 -9.19
N ALA A 27 10.19 -38.78 -9.46
CA ALA A 27 10.73 -39.25 -10.73
C ALA A 27 11.88 -40.22 -10.48
N ARG A 28 11.91 -41.31 -11.24
CA ARG A 28 13.05 -42.22 -11.28
C ARG A 28 14.12 -41.59 -12.17
N ARG A 29 15.28 -41.30 -11.59
CA ARG A 29 16.44 -40.81 -12.35
C ARG A 29 17.14 -41.99 -13.04
N THR A 30 17.24 -41.92 -14.36
CA THR A 30 18.17 -42.72 -15.16
C THR A 30 19.38 -41.87 -15.55
N ALA A 31 20.37 -42.47 -16.21
CA ALA A 31 21.59 -41.77 -16.63
C ALA A 31 21.34 -40.59 -17.60
N SER A 32 20.20 -40.56 -18.29
CA SER A 32 19.90 -39.54 -19.31
C SER A 32 18.58 -38.79 -19.12
N LYS A 33 17.63 -39.27 -18.29
CA LYS A 33 16.33 -38.62 -18.06
C LYS A 33 15.77 -38.88 -16.66
N ALA A 34 14.90 -37.99 -16.20
CA ALA A 34 14.03 -38.22 -15.04
C ALA A 34 12.64 -38.66 -15.55
N GLU A 35 12.24 -39.89 -15.23
CA GLU A 35 10.95 -40.45 -15.62
C GLU A 35 9.95 -40.28 -14.47
N PRO A 36 8.83 -39.55 -14.66
CA PRO A 36 7.79 -39.42 -13.64
C PRO A 36 7.27 -40.79 -13.21
N MET A 37 7.13 -41.00 -11.91
CA MET A 37 6.62 -42.21 -11.29
C MET A 37 5.56 -41.83 -10.28
N GLU A 38 4.36 -42.38 -10.45
CA GLU A 38 3.30 -42.25 -9.45
C GLU A 38 3.60 -43.19 -8.28
N LEU A 39 3.76 -42.62 -7.09
CA LEU A 39 3.82 -43.38 -5.85
C LEU A 39 2.47 -43.34 -5.16
N ARG A 40 2.10 -44.46 -4.54
CA ARG A 40 0.91 -44.60 -3.70
C ARG A 40 1.33 -44.98 -2.28
N SER A 41 0.69 -44.40 -1.28
CA SER A 41 0.88 -44.78 0.13
C SER A 41 0.30 -46.18 0.42
N ASN A 42 0.60 -46.72 1.60
CA ASN A 42 -0.21 -47.79 2.17
C ASN A 42 -1.64 -47.30 2.43
N ASP A 43 -2.57 -48.26 2.49
CA ASP A 43 -3.95 -47.99 2.85
C ASP A 43 -4.06 -47.78 4.36
N LEU A 44 -4.84 -46.77 4.75
CA LEU A 44 -5.29 -46.53 6.11
C LEU A 44 -6.76 -46.94 6.20
N GLU A 45 -7.04 -47.95 7.01
CA GLU A 45 -8.39 -48.46 7.25
C GLU A 45 -9.02 -47.78 8.45
N PHE A 46 -10.29 -47.39 8.35
CA PHE A 46 -11.04 -46.82 9.46
C PHE A 46 -12.55 -47.05 9.30
N ASP A 47 -13.25 -47.16 10.43
CA ASP A 47 -14.70 -47.25 10.47
C ASP A 47 -15.31 -45.88 10.75
N VAL A 48 -16.30 -45.49 9.94
CA VAL A 48 -17.19 -44.37 10.23
C VAL A 48 -18.50 -44.93 10.75
N VAL A 49 -18.92 -44.48 11.93
CA VAL A 49 -20.19 -44.87 12.56
C VAL A 49 -21.21 -43.74 12.46
N ALA A 50 -22.49 -44.05 12.68
CA ALA A 50 -23.51 -43.02 12.72
C ALA A 50 -23.24 -42.04 13.87
N ALA A 51 -23.41 -40.74 13.62
CA ALA A 51 -23.21 -39.73 14.65
C ALA A 51 -24.24 -39.88 15.77
N ASP A 52 -23.77 -40.10 16.99
CA ASP A 52 -24.62 -40.17 18.17
C ASP A 52 -25.08 -38.76 18.60
N ALA A 53 -26.37 -38.60 18.85
CA ALA A 53 -26.95 -37.29 19.17
C ALA A 53 -26.42 -36.72 20.51
N ALA A 54 -26.16 -37.57 21.51
CA ALA A 54 -25.60 -37.12 22.78
C ALA A 54 -24.14 -36.67 22.62
N TRP A 55 -23.35 -37.40 21.82
CA TRP A 55 -21.99 -36.99 21.44
C TRP A 55 -21.98 -35.66 20.68
N GLN A 56 -22.88 -35.46 19.71
CA GLN A 56 -22.99 -34.18 18.98
C GLN A 56 -23.28 -33.02 19.93
N GLN A 57 -24.24 -33.20 20.83
CA GLN A 57 -24.62 -32.17 21.81
C GLN A 57 -23.48 -31.88 22.81
N GLN A 58 -22.77 -32.91 23.28
CA GLN A 58 -21.63 -32.74 24.17
C GLN A 58 -20.47 -32.02 23.48
N THR A 59 -20.19 -32.39 22.23
CA THR A 59 -19.15 -31.78 21.39
C THR A 59 -19.44 -30.30 21.13
N LEU A 60 -20.68 -29.97 20.75
CA LEU A 60 -21.17 -28.60 20.61
C LEU A 60 -20.97 -27.81 21.91
N SER A 61 -21.44 -28.36 23.04
CA SER A 61 -21.38 -27.68 24.34
C SER A 61 -19.94 -27.41 24.79
N SER A 62 -19.03 -28.35 24.55
CA SER A 62 -17.60 -28.20 24.87
C SER A 62 -16.92 -27.14 24.00
N ALA A 63 -17.24 -27.11 22.70
CA ALA A 63 -16.73 -26.07 21.80
C ALA A 63 -17.23 -24.68 22.20
N ILE A 64 -18.53 -24.53 22.47
CA ILE A 64 -19.13 -23.25 22.93
C ILE A 64 -18.51 -22.80 24.26
N ALA A 65 -18.31 -23.72 25.21
CA ALA A 65 -17.67 -23.40 26.49
C ALA A 65 -16.26 -22.85 26.29
N THR A 66 -15.48 -23.44 25.37
CA THR A 66 -14.13 -22.96 25.02
C THR A 66 -14.18 -21.58 24.37
N LEU A 67 -15.14 -21.33 23.48
CA LEU A 67 -15.30 -20.03 22.82
C LEU A 67 -15.68 -18.91 23.80
N ASN A 68 -16.50 -19.23 24.81
CA ASN A 68 -16.95 -18.27 25.83
C ASN A 68 -15.92 -18.06 26.95
N MET A 69 -14.93 -18.93 27.08
CA MET A 69 -13.95 -18.85 28.16
C MET A 69 -12.91 -17.76 27.86
N GLY A 70 -12.86 -16.74 28.71
CA GLY A 70 -11.93 -15.61 28.56
C GLY A 70 -10.45 -16.01 28.63
N SER A 71 -10.13 -17.10 29.35
CA SER A 71 -8.76 -17.63 29.47
C SER A 71 -8.32 -18.49 28.29
N SER A 72 -9.21 -18.85 27.36
CA SER A 72 -8.83 -19.65 26.19
C SER A 72 -8.03 -18.82 25.20
N THR A 73 -6.94 -19.40 24.72
CA THR A 73 -6.05 -18.86 23.70
C THR A 73 -6.75 -18.78 22.33
N GLU A 74 -6.23 -17.95 21.42
CA GLU A 74 -6.78 -17.88 20.06
C GLU A 74 -6.67 -19.23 19.32
N ALA A 75 -5.63 -20.02 19.59
CA ALA A 75 -5.49 -21.36 19.01
C ALA A 75 -6.59 -22.32 19.48
N GLU A 76 -6.93 -22.29 20.77
CA GLU A 76 -8.03 -23.09 21.32
C GLU A 76 -9.39 -22.65 20.78
N LYS A 77 -9.62 -21.33 20.67
CA LYS A 77 -10.85 -20.78 20.08
C LYS A 77 -10.95 -21.13 18.59
N ALA A 78 -9.86 -21.09 17.85
CA ALA A 78 -9.83 -21.52 16.45
C ALA A 78 -10.12 -23.02 16.31
N ALA A 79 -9.57 -23.86 17.20
CA ALA A 79 -9.87 -25.29 17.23
C ALA A 79 -11.35 -25.55 17.57
N ALA A 80 -11.93 -24.82 18.52
CA ALA A 80 -13.35 -24.94 18.86
C ALA A 80 -14.26 -24.53 17.68
N LEU A 81 -13.97 -23.44 16.97
CA LEU A 81 -14.69 -23.09 15.74
C LEU A 81 -14.56 -24.16 14.66
N ARG A 82 -13.37 -24.73 14.49
CA ARG A 82 -13.12 -25.82 13.53
C ARG A 82 -14.00 -27.03 13.84
N VAL A 83 -14.17 -27.36 15.12
CA VAL A 83 -15.12 -28.40 15.57
C VAL A 83 -16.56 -28.05 15.18
N LEU A 84 -17.02 -26.82 15.42
CA LEU A 84 -18.36 -26.38 15.04
C LEU A 84 -18.59 -26.46 13.53
N ARG A 85 -17.60 -26.05 12.72
CA ARG A 85 -17.60 -26.14 11.26
C ARG A 85 -17.86 -27.56 10.77
N PHE A 86 -17.18 -28.56 11.35
CA PHE A 86 -17.32 -29.95 10.91
C PHE A 86 -18.49 -30.69 11.55
N LEU A 87 -19.06 -30.16 12.65
CA LEU A 87 -20.20 -30.78 13.31
C LEU A 87 -21.45 -30.76 12.43
N ASP A 88 -21.63 -29.69 11.63
CA ASP A 88 -22.73 -29.46 10.68
C ASP A 88 -24.08 -30.01 11.19
N THR A 89 -24.54 -29.40 12.28
CA THR A 89 -25.88 -29.55 12.88
C THR A 89 -26.60 -28.20 12.87
N PRO A 90 -27.95 -28.17 12.95
CA PRO A 90 -28.69 -26.91 13.05
C PRO A 90 -28.20 -26.00 14.19
N ALA A 91 -27.86 -26.58 15.34
CA ALA A 91 -27.34 -25.82 16.48
C ALA A 91 -25.93 -25.27 16.26
N SER A 92 -25.05 -26.01 15.58
CA SER A 92 -23.74 -25.47 15.18
C SER A 92 -23.86 -24.37 14.13
N VAL A 93 -24.83 -24.47 13.19
CA VAL A 93 -25.09 -23.40 12.21
C VAL A 93 -25.49 -22.10 12.93
N HIS A 94 -26.45 -22.18 13.86
CA HIS A 94 -26.87 -21.03 14.66
C HIS A 94 -25.69 -20.39 15.41
N GLU A 95 -24.84 -21.20 16.04
CA GLU A 95 -23.66 -20.73 16.75
C GLU A 95 -22.62 -20.09 15.81
N LEU A 96 -22.35 -20.68 14.64
CA LEU A 96 -21.43 -20.10 13.65
C LEU A 96 -21.92 -18.74 13.13
N VAL A 97 -23.23 -18.59 12.88
CA VAL A 97 -23.84 -17.30 12.51
C VAL A 97 -23.66 -16.27 13.62
N PHE A 98 -23.92 -16.66 14.88
CA PHE A 98 -23.75 -15.77 16.02
C PHE A 98 -22.29 -15.33 16.18
N ARG A 99 -21.31 -16.24 16.02
CA ARG A 99 -19.89 -15.92 16.11
C ARG A 99 -19.40 -15.04 14.99
N LEU A 100 -19.89 -15.25 13.76
CA LEU A 100 -19.57 -14.39 12.62
C LEU A 100 -19.95 -12.93 12.89
N GLY A 101 -21.05 -12.69 13.59
CA GLY A 101 -21.52 -11.34 13.94
C GLY A 101 -20.90 -10.73 15.20
N THR A 102 -20.26 -11.51 16.08
CA THR A 102 -19.83 -11.04 17.41
C THR A 102 -18.33 -11.03 17.64
N ARG A 103 -17.52 -11.61 16.74
CA ARG A 103 -16.05 -11.71 16.90
C ARG A 103 -15.24 -10.50 16.43
N GLY A 104 -15.89 -9.40 16.03
CA GLY A 104 -15.20 -8.16 15.67
C GLY A 104 -14.35 -8.29 14.41
N ASP A 105 -13.07 -7.93 14.47
CA ASP A 105 -12.11 -7.86 13.35
C ASP A 105 -11.28 -9.15 13.12
N ARG A 106 -11.60 -10.22 13.86
CA ARG A 106 -10.85 -11.48 13.81
C ARG A 106 -11.20 -12.29 12.56
N SER A 107 -10.24 -13.09 12.08
CA SER A 107 -10.44 -13.98 10.94
C SER A 107 -11.66 -14.90 11.12
N GLY A 108 -12.67 -14.72 10.28
CA GLY A 108 -13.92 -15.50 10.26
C GLY A 108 -13.86 -16.74 9.37
N TRP A 109 -12.68 -17.23 8.99
CA TRP A 109 -12.55 -18.31 8.00
C TRP A 109 -13.32 -19.58 8.38
N ASN A 110 -13.26 -20.01 9.64
CA ASN A 110 -13.95 -21.24 10.05
C ASN A 110 -15.47 -21.08 9.99
N GLU A 111 -15.98 -19.92 10.37
CA GLU A 111 -17.39 -19.54 10.28
C GLU A 111 -17.84 -19.51 8.82
N ILE A 112 -17.15 -18.76 7.97
CA ILE A 112 -17.49 -18.67 6.54
C ILE A 112 -17.42 -20.03 5.87
N ALA A 113 -16.34 -20.79 6.09
CA ALA A 113 -16.17 -22.10 5.46
C ALA A 113 -17.20 -23.12 5.96
N GLY A 114 -17.56 -23.09 7.25
CA GLY A 114 -18.61 -23.96 7.80
C GLY A 114 -19.99 -23.59 7.29
N LEU A 115 -20.33 -22.31 7.27
CA LEU A 115 -21.61 -21.84 6.73
C LEU A 115 -21.70 -22.08 5.22
N ALA A 116 -20.61 -21.92 4.46
CA ALA A 116 -20.55 -22.17 3.02
C ALA A 116 -20.74 -23.65 2.66
N ALA A 117 -20.17 -24.55 3.46
CA ALA A 117 -20.20 -26.00 3.22
C ALA A 117 -21.39 -26.71 3.89
N SER A 118 -22.16 -26.01 4.74
CA SER A 118 -23.25 -26.61 5.50
C SER A 118 -24.32 -27.22 4.60
N ARG A 119 -24.81 -28.40 5.00
CA ARG A 119 -25.97 -29.03 4.34
C ARG A 119 -27.31 -28.35 4.64
N TYR A 120 -27.33 -27.43 5.60
CA TYR A 120 -28.53 -26.69 6.01
C TYR A 120 -28.57 -25.28 5.37
N GLN A 121 -28.27 -25.15 4.08
CA GLN A 121 -28.18 -23.86 3.38
C GLN A 121 -29.39 -22.94 3.61
N LYS A 122 -30.61 -23.49 3.59
CA LYS A 122 -31.84 -22.73 3.87
C LYS A 122 -31.88 -22.17 5.29
N LEU A 123 -31.42 -22.97 6.27
CA LEU A 123 -31.32 -22.53 7.67
C LEU A 123 -30.23 -21.46 7.82
N VAL A 124 -29.09 -21.61 7.14
CA VAL A 124 -28.01 -20.61 7.14
C VAL A 124 -28.54 -19.24 6.69
N VAL A 125 -29.25 -19.19 5.55
CA VAL A 125 -29.84 -17.93 5.06
C VAL A 125 -30.85 -17.36 6.06
N GLN A 126 -31.74 -18.19 6.60
CA GLN A 126 -32.74 -17.76 7.58
C GLN A 126 -32.10 -17.17 8.84
N GLU A 127 -31.11 -17.85 9.41
CA GLU A 127 -30.39 -17.41 10.62
C GLU A 127 -29.63 -16.11 10.38
N LEU A 128 -28.90 -16.01 9.27
CA LEU A 128 -28.20 -14.78 8.89
C LEU A 128 -29.19 -13.62 8.75
N GLU A 129 -30.28 -13.79 8.00
CA GLU A 129 -31.27 -12.72 7.81
C GLU A 129 -31.95 -12.27 9.11
N GLN A 130 -32.26 -13.22 10.00
CA GLN A 130 -32.89 -12.95 11.29
C GLN A 130 -31.95 -12.20 12.24
N GLN A 131 -30.70 -12.63 12.32
CA GLN A 131 -29.72 -12.03 13.22
C GLN A 131 -29.24 -10.65 12.74
N MET A 132 -29.47 -10.27 11.48
CA MET A 132 -29.10 -8.94 10.96
C MET A 132 -29.64 -7.79 11.81
N SER A 133 -30.80 -7.93 12.46
CA SER A 133 -31.39 -6.86 13.27
C SER A 133 -30.89 -6.84 14.73
N GLY A 134 -30.06 -7.80 15.14
CA GLY A 134 -29.53 -7.88 16.49
C GLY A 134 -28.66 -6.66 16.83
N PRO A 135 -28.81 -6.05 18.02
CA PRO A 135 -28.07 -4.84 18.40
C PRO A 135 -26.56 -5.08 18.55
N ASP A 136 -26.17 -6.30 18.94
CA ASP A 136 -24.78 -6.70 19.19
C ASP A 136 -24.18 -7.52 18.03
N ILE A 137 -24.90 -7.62 16.90
CA ILE A 137 -24.46 -8.34 15.70
C ILE A 137 -23.86 -7.33 14.72
N ALA A 138 -22.55 -7.40 14.52
CA ALA A 138 -21.83 -6.66 13.48
C ALA A 138 -22.18 -7.22 12.10
N LEU A 139 -22.47 -6.32 11.15
CA LEU A 139 -22.66 -6.68 9.74
C LEU A 139 -21.35 -6.42 9.00
N THR A 140 -20.45 -7.40 9.03
CA THR A 140 -19.14 -7.33 8.37
C THR A 140 -19.21 -7.69 6.89
N ASN A 141 -18.16 -7.39 6.11
CA ASN A 141 -18.09 -7.81 4.70
C ASN A 141 -18.27 -9.34 4.57
N ASP A 142 -17.60 -10.12 5.43
CA ASP A 142 -17.73 -11.58 5.47
C ASP A 142 -19.18 -12.03 5.74
N TYR A 143 -19.88 -11.35 6.64
CA TYR A 143 -21.29 -11.59 6.94
C TYR A 143 -22.18 -11.37 5.71
N LEU A 144 -22.00 -10.23 5.02
CA LEU A 144 -22.78 -9.88 3.83
C LEU A 144 -22.43 -10.79 2.66
N TYR A 145 -21.16 -11.14 2.50
CA TYR A 145 -20.67 -12.04 1.46
C TYR A 145 -21.26 -13.45 1.61
N ILE A 146 -21.20 -14.05 2.79
CA ILE A 146 -21.72 -15.42 2.97
C ILE A 146 -23.24 -15.45 2.81
N LEU A 147 -23.97 -14.43 3.27
CA LEU A 147 -25.40 -14.31 3.05
C LEU A 147 -25.75 -14.19 1.56
N GLY A 148 -25.10 -13.28 0.83
CA GLY A 148 -25.31 -13.10 -0.60
C GLY A 148 -24.99 -14.38 -1.38
N LYS A 149 -23.86 -15.02 -1.07
CA LYS A 149 -23.43 -16.27 -1.69
C LYS A 149 -24.42 -17.41 -1.46
N GLN A 150 -24.91 -17.58 -0.24
CA GLN A 150 -25.86 -18.66 0.07
C GLN A 150 -27.23 -18.42 -0.57
N LYS A 151 -27.70 -17.17 -0.62
CA LYS A 151 -28.93 -16.83 -1.35
C LYS A 151 -28.80 -17.19 -2.84
N LEU A 152 -27.67 -16.82 -3.47
CA LEU A 152 -27.41 -17.20 -4.85
C LEU A 152 -27.37 -18.72 -5.04
N GLN A 153 -26.69 -19.45 -4.14
CA GLN A 153 -26.59 -20.91 -4.24
C GLN A 153 -27.93 -21.64 -4.08
N LEU A 154 -28.90 -21.08 -3.37
CA LEU A 154 -30.23 -21.67 -3.24
C LEU A 154 -31.05 -21.59 -4.54
N ASP A 155 -30.78 -20.57 -5.37
CA ASP A 155 -31.51 -20.29 -6.60
C ASP A 155 -30.81 -20.85 -7.86
N HIS A 156 -29.58 -21.35 -7.73
CA HIS A 156 -28.75 -21.79 -8.85
C HIS A 156 -28.10 -23.15 -8.62
N ASP A 157 -27.99 -23.94 -9.71
CA ASP A 157 -27.16 -25.15 -9.70
C ASP A 157 -25.67 -24.80 -9.55
N PRO A 158 -24.88 -25.64 -8.84
CA PRO A 158 -23.44 -25.45 -8.72
C PRO A 158 -22.78 -25.27 -10.09
N LEU A 159 -21.83 -24.35 -10.17
CA LEU A 159 -21.00 -24.19 -11.36
C LEU A 159 -20.22 -25.48 -11.64
N PRO A 160 -20.19 -25.94 -12.90
CA PRO A 160 -19.35 -27.07 -13.27
C PRO A 160 -17.85 -26.70 -13.14
N PRO A 161 -16.94 -27.69 -13.01
CA PRO A 161 -15.50 -27.45 -13.04
C PRO A 161 -15.07 -26.74 -14.34
N TYR A 162 -14.03 -25.90 -14.25
CA TYR A 162 -13.51 -25.20 -15.42
C TYR A 162 -13.03 -26.18 -16.51
N PRO A 163 -13.52 -26.06 -17.76
CA PRO A 163 -13.13 -26.95 -18.84
C PRO A 163 -11.70 -26.64 -19.33
N GLN A 164 -10.78 -27.61 -19.24
CA GLN A 164 -9.36 -27.34 -19.53
C GLN A 164 -8.99 -27.30 -21.03
N LYS A 165 -9.77 -27.94 -21.91
CA LYS A 165 -9.33 -28.24 -23.30
C LYS A 165 -10.25 -27.72 -24.39
N ASP A 166 -11.43 -27.22 -24.04
CA ASP A 166 -12.48 -26.84 -25.00
C ASP A 166 -12.77 -25.35 -24.89
N ALA A 167 -12.38 -24.60 -25.92
CA ALA A 167 -12.52 -23.14 -25.94
C ALA A 167 -13.97 -22.66 -25.94
N GLU A 168 -14.90 -23.42 -26.53
CA GLU A 168 -16.32 -23.08 -26.55
C GLU A 168 -16.94 -23.30 -25.17
N GLN A 169 -16.62 -24.43 -24.52
CA GLN A 169 -17.03 -24.66 -23.14
C GLN A 169 -16.39 -23.67 -22.16
N GLN A 170 -15.14 -23.24 -22.40
CA GLN A 170 -14.48 -22.20 -21.60
C GLN A 170 -15.22 -20.87 -21.71
N LYS A 171 -15.66 -20.50 -22.92
CA LYS A 171 -16.48 -19.30 -23.14
C LYS A 171 -17.82 -19.39 -22.40
N ILE A 172 -18.55 -20.49 -22.57
CA ILE A 172 -19.84 -20.72 -21.88
C ILE A 172 -19.67 -20.67 -20.36
N TRP A 173 -18.61 -21.30 -19.83
CA TRP A 173 -18.30 -21.26 -18.41
C TRP A 173 -18.02 -19.83 -17.93
N SER A 174 -17.26 -19.06 -18.70
CA SER A 174 -16.92 -17.67 -18.38
C SER A 174 -18.15 -16.77 -18.40
N GLU A 175 -19.04 -16.91 -19.38
CA GLU A 175 -20.31 -16.19 -19.44
C GLU A 175 -21.21 -16.52 -18.25
N ARG A 176 -21.30 -17.80 -17.87
CA ARG A 176 -22.05 -18.23 -16.68
C ARG A 176 -21.46 -17.67 -15.39
N MET A 177 -20.14 -17.67 -15.27
CA MET A 177 -19.43 -17.05 -14.14
C MET A 177 -19.71 -15.56 -14.04
N GLN A 178 -19.62 -14.83 -15.15
CA GLN A 178 -19.90 -13.39 -15.18
C GLN A 178 -21.34 -13.08 -14.79
N ALA A 179 -22.31 -13.89 -15.24
CA ALA A 179 -23.70 -13.77 -14.82
C ALA A 179 -23.85 -14.01 -13.30
N TRP A 180 -23.23 -15.07 -12.78
CA TRP A 180 -23.19 -15.36 -11.34
C TRP A 180 -22.58 -14.21 -10.52
N GLU A 181 -21.45 -13.66 -10.95
CA GLU A 181 -20.79 -12.53 -10.29
C GLU A 181 -21.67 -11.27 -10.31
N LYS A 182 -22.36 -11.01 -11.43
CA LYS A 182 -23.29 -9.88 -11.56
C LYS A 182 -24.48 -10.01 -10.62
N GLU A 183 -25.07 -11.20 -10.51
CA GLU A 183 -26.18 -11.45 -9.58
C GLU A 183 -25.73 -11.38 -8.12
N LEU A 184 -24.58 -11.98 -7.79
CA LEU A 184 -23.98 -11.88 -6.45
C LEU A 184 -23.77 -10.42 -6.07
N LYS A 185 -23.23 -9.62 -6.99
CA LYS A 185 -23.02 -8.18 -6.78
C LYS A 185 -24.33 -7.45 -6.51
N ALA A 186 -25.38 -7.70 -7.28
CA ALA A 186 -26.69 -7.09 -7.06
C ALA A 186 -27.29 -7.48 -5.69
N LEU A 187 -27.12 -8.73 -5.27
CA LEU A 187 -27.52 -9.18 -3.93
C LEU A 187 -26.71 -8.48 -2.84
N GLN A 188 -25.39 -8.36 -3.01
CA GLN A 188 -24.53 -7.64 -2.07
C GLN A 188 -24.93 -6.17 -1.96
N ASP A 189 -25.19 -5.50 -3.08
CA ASP A 189 -25.63 -4.09 -3.09
C ASP A 189 -26.92 -3.90 -2.28
N SER A 190 -27.92 -4.77 -2.48
CA SER A 190 -29.15 -4.76 -1.67
C SER A 190 -28.89 -5.03 -0.17
N LEU A 191 -27.95 -5.93 0.14
CA LEU A 191 -27.55 -6.20 1.52
C LEU A 191 -26.83 -5.01 2.17
N TYR A 192 -26.02 -4.26 1.43
CA TYR A 192 -25.40 -3.02 1.90
C TYR A 192 -26.44 -1.93 2.17
N GLU A 193 -27.44 -1.76 1.30
CA GLU A 193 -28.56 -0.84 1.54
C GLU A 193 -29.33 -1.21 2.82
N LYS A 194 -29.64 -2.50 2.99
CA LYS A 194 -30.27 -3.01 4.21
C LYS A 194 -29.39 -2.77 5.45
N THR A 195 -28.08 -2.94 5.32
CA THR A 195 -27.11 -2.70 6.39
C THR A 195 -27.10 -1.24 6.82
N ALA A 196 -27.15 -0.30 5.88
CA ALA A 196 -27.23 1.13 6.18
C ALA A 196 -28.45 1.49 7.02
N MET A 197 -29.62 0.90 6.73
CA MET A 197 -30.85 1.11 7.51
C MET A 197 -30.79 0.54 8.93
N LEU A 198 -29.93 -0.44 9.19
CA LEU A 198 -29.85 -1.15 10.47
C LEU A 198 -28.82 -0.54 11.45
N VAL A 199 -27.95 0.37 10.98
CA VAL A 199 -26.85 0.93 11.78
C VAL A 199 -27.32 1.58 13.08
N ALA A 200 -28.38 2.38 13.02
CA ALA A 200 -28.92 3.09 14.19
C ALA A 200 -29.35 2.12 15.32
N GLY A 201 -29.77 0.90 14.97
CA GLY A 201 -30.15 -0.14 15.94
C GLY A 201 -28.96 -0.88 16.58
N LYS A 202 -27.75 -0.76 16.01
CA LYS A 202 -26.53 -1.42 16.52
C LYS A 202 -25.96 -0.70 17.73
N ARG A 203 -25.12 -1.35 18.53
CA ARG A 203 -24.46 -0.76 19.71
C ARG A 203 -22.97 -1.10 19.78
N GLY A 204 -22.21 -0.29 20.52
CA GLY A 204 -20.80 -0.54 20.83
C GLY A 204 -19.94 -0.89 19.61
N GLU A 205 -19.15 -1.96 19.75
CA GLU A 205 -18.29 -2.50 18.69
C GLU A 205 -19.09 -2.96 17.47
N ALA A 206 -20.27 -3.58 17.65
CA ALA A 206 -21.10 -4.03 16.53
C ALA A 206 -21.52 -2.87 15.62
N ARG A 207 -21.84 -1.70 16.20
CA ARG A 207 -22.08 -0.48 15.44
C ARG A 207 -20.83 -0.04 14.69
N ALA A 208 -19.68 -0.04 15.36
CA ALA A 208 -18.41 0.39 14.79
C ALA A 208 -18.01 -0.45 13.55
N GLN A 209 -18.02 -1.78 13.69
CA GLN A 209 -17.70 -2.72 12.60
C GLN A 209 -18.72 -2.63 11.45
N THR A 210 -20.00 -2.40 11.75
CA THR A 210 -21.04 -2.20 10.72
C THR A 210 -20.79 -0.90 9.92
N VAL A 211 -20.51 0.21 10.61
CA VAL A 211 -20.17 1.48 9.96
C VAL A 211 -18.90 1.35 9.13
N GLN A 212 -17.87 0.68 9.66
CA GLN A 212 -16.65 0.41 8.91
C GLN A 212 -16.94 -0.38 7.64
N THR A 213 -17.79 -1.40 7.69
CA THR A 213 -18.16 -2.21 6.52
C THR A 213 -18.79 -1.36 5.43
N LEU A 214 -19.68 -0.44 5.79
CA LEU A 214 -20.26 0.53 4.85
C LEU A 214 -19.19 1.48 4.28
N LEU A 215 -18.30 1.98 5.14
CA LEU A 215 -17.17 2.84 4.74
C LEU A 215 -16.16 2.16 3.82
N LEU A 216 -15.98 0.85 3.91
CA LEU A 216 -15.04 0.08 3.09
C LEU A 216 -15.66 -0.44 1.78
N ARG A 217 -16.97 -0.27 1.56
CA ARG A 217 -17.65 -0.71 0.34
C ARG A 217 -16.94 -0.14 -0.90
N PRO A 218 -16.48 -0.97 -1.85
CA PRO A 218 -15.89 -0.50 -3.11
C PRO A 218 -16.90 0.39 -3.86
N SER A 219 -16.44 1.52 -4.40
CA SER A 219 -17.31 2.37 -5.23
C SER A 219 -17.47 1.72 -6.60
N ASN A 220 -18.70 1.40 -6.99
CA ASN A 220 -19.02 0.73 -8.24
C ASN A 220 -19.41 1.69 -9.38
N GLY A 221 -19.38 3.01 -9.16
CA GLY A 221 -19.55 4.01 -10.21
C GLY A 221 -20.05 5.37 -9.72
N HIS A 222 -20.23 6.34 -10.63
CA HIS A 222 -20.80 7.68 -10.34
C HIS A 222 -22.21 7.65 -9.72
N SER A 223 -22.99 6.63 -10.07
CA SER A 223 -24.38 6.47 -9.63
C SER A 223 -24.52 5.54 -8.42
N ASP A 224 -23.40 5.03 -7.90
CA ASP A 224 -23.43 4.23 -6.68
C ASP A 224 -23.87 5.14 -5.54
N ALA A 225 -24.82 4.66 -4.72
CA ALA A 225 -25.17 5.37 -3.50
C ALA A 225 -23.86 5.65 -2.76
N LYS A 226 -23.58 6.93 -2.45
CA LYS A 226 -22.38 7.29 -1.67
C LYS A 226 -22.31 6.28 -0.52
N PRO A 227 -21.16 5.67 -0.20
CA PRO A 227 -21.04 4.65 0.85
C PRO A 227 -21.60 5.09 2.22
N LEU A 228 -21.87 6.38 2.38
CA LEU A 228 -22.45 7.06 3.53
C LEU A 228 -23.87 7.63 3.31
N ALA A 229 -24.51 7.38 2.17
CA ALA A 229 -25.85 7.89 1.87
C ALA A 229 -26.82 7.33 2.92
N GLY A 230 -27.33 8.23 3.78
CA GLY A 230 -28.23 7.88 4.88
C GLY A 230 -27.54 7.66 6.24
N LEU A 231 -26.21 7.64 6.32
CA LEU A 231 -25.47 7.59 7.58
C LEU A 231 -25.18 9.01 8.10
N PRO A 232 -25.66 9.40 9.30
CA PRO A 232 -25.33 10.69 9.89
C PRO A 232 -23.83 10.80 10.20
N PRO A 233 -23.16 11.93 9.89
CA PRO A 233 -21.73 12.10 10.20
C PRO A 233 -21.37 11.87 11.67
N GLY A 234 -22.27 12.25 12.60
CA GLY A 234 -22.09 11.98 14.02
C GLY A 234 -22.06 10.50 14.39
N GLU A 235 -22.76 9.62 13.65
CA GLU A 235 -22.68 8.17 13.86
C GLU A 235 -21.34 7.62 13.38
N VAL A 236 -20.82 8.14 12.27
CA VAL A 236 -19.48 7.78 11.75
C VAL A 236 -18.40 8.17 12.76
N ALA A 237 -18.46 9.40 13.26
CA ALA A 237 -17.56 9.91 14.29
C ALA A 237 -17.58 9.08 15.58
N ALA A 238 -18.78 8.71 16.06
CA ALA A 238 -18.93 7.87 17.24
C ALA A 238 -18.43 6.44 17.02
N ALA A 239 -18.69 5.87 15.84
CA ALA A 239 -18.22 4.55 15.45
C ALA A 239 -16.69 4.47 15.39
N PHE A 240 -16.04 5.51 14.83
CA PHE A 240 -14.59 5.56 14.67
C PHE A 240 -13.83 5.29 15.98
N LEU A 241 -14.24 5.92 17.09
CA LEU A 241 -13.58 5.76 18.39
C LEU A 241 -13.71 4.36 18.99
N ASN A 242 -14.66 3.55 18.52
CA ASN A 242 -14.88 2.17 18.97
C ASN A 242 -14.16 1.13 18.10
N LEU A 243 -13.50 1.56 17.01
CA LEU A 243 -12.67 0.69 16.18
C LEU A 243 -11.30 0.45 16.83
N THR A 244 -10.62 -0.61 16.40
CA THR A 244 -9.22 -0.84 16.81
C THR A 244 -8.29 0.22 16.20
N GLN A 245 -7.10 0.41 16.78
CA GLN A 245 -6.17 1.44 16.29
C GLN A 245 -5.72 1.18 14.84
N ASP A 246 -5.54 -0.08 14.46
CA ASP A 246 -5.24 -0.48 13.07
C ASP A 246 -6.39 -0.12 12.12
N GLN A 247 -7.64 -0.39 12.54
CA GLN A 247 -8.83 -0.03 11.78
C GLN A 247 -8.98 1.49 11.62
N GLN A 248 -8.75 2.26 12.69
CA GLN A 248 -8.74 3.72 12.66
C GLN A 248 -7.68 4.24 11.68
N TRP A 249 -6.45 3.75 11.77
CA TRP A 249 -5.35 4.15 10.90
C TRP A 249 -5.65 3.84 9.43
N ASN A 250 -6.14 2.63 9.13
CA ASN A 250 -6.52 2.22 7.78
C ASN A 250 -7.58 3.14 7.17
N LEU A 251 -8.60 3.53 7.95
CA LEU A 251 -9.63 4.46 7.50
C LEU A 251 -9.07 5.86 7.22
N LEU A 252 -8.26 6.40 8.13
CA LEU A 252 -7.65 7.74 7.95
C LEU A 252 -6.62 7.77 6.81
N MET A 253 -5.97 6.65 6.52
CA MET A 253 -4.96 6.55 5.47
C MET A 253 -5.62 6.40 4.10
N SER A 254 -6.54 5.45 3.96
CA SER A 254 -7.03 4.99 2.66
C SER A 254 -8.40 5.56 2.28
N PHE A 255 -9.19 6.02 3.25
CA PHE A 255 -10.58 6.43 3.05
C PHE A 255 -10.87 7.84 3.56
N TRP A 256 -9.84 8.68 3.75
CA TRP A 256 -9.98 10.01 4.35
C TRP A 256 -11.09 10.86 3.73
N GLU A 257 -11.19 10.89 2.39
CA GLU A 257 -12.22 11.68 1.70
C GLU A 257 -13.66 11.27 2.07
N ARG A 258 -13.88 10.03 2.55
CA ARG A 258 -15.19 9.60 3.08
C ARG A 258 -15.43 10.09 4.51
N LEU A 259 -14.37 10.28 5.29
CA LEU A 259 -14.45 10.72 6.69
C LEU A 259 -14.32 12.24 6.86
N LYS A 260 -13.99 12.99 5.80
CA LYS A 260 -13.70 14.42 5.84
C LYS A 260 -14.96 15.26 6.08
N ASP A 261 -15.45 15.23 7.31
CA ASP A 261 -16.61 15.95 7.82
C ASP A 261 -16.28 16.58 9.18
N PRO A 262 -16.79 17.78 9.51
CA PRO A 262 -16.54 18.43 10.81
C PRO A 262 -16.86 17.56 12.03
N ALA A 263 -17.78 16.59 11.93
CA ALA A 263 -18.08 15.65 13.02
C ALA A 263 -16.85 14.83 13.46
N MET A 264 -15.83 14.66 12.61
CA MET A 264 -14.61 13.91 12.92
C MET A 264 -13.60 14.68 13.76
N SER A 265 -13.72 16.01 13.93
CA SER A 265 -12.75 16.82 14.67
C SER A 265 -12.56 16.32 16.12
N VAL A 266 -13.65 16.08 16.86
CA VAL A 266 -13.58 15.60 18.26
C VAL A 266 -12.94 14.20 18.36
N PRO A 267 -13.35 13.19 17.56
CA PRO A 267 -12.64 11.93 17.50
C PRO A 267 -11.15 12.05 17.19
N LEU A 268 -10.76 12.87 16.21
CA LEU A 268 -9.37 13.04 15.81
C LEU A 268 -8.55 13.73 16.89
N GLU A 269 -9.09 14.76 17.55
CA GLU A 269 -8.45 15.41 18.69
C GLU A 269 -8.20 14.42 19.83
N LYS A 270 -9.19 13.60 20.16
CA LYS A 270 -9.07 12.58 21.21
C LYS A 270 -7.97 11.57 20.88
N VAL A 271 -7.79 11.19 19.62
CA VAL A 271 -6.70 10.32 19.18
C VAL A 271 -5.37 11.07 19.23
N ALA A 272 -5.28 12.27 18.65
CA ALA A 272 -4.05 13.08 18.61
C ALA A 272 -3.48 13.40 20.02
N ARG A 273 -4.34 13.53 21.04
CA ARG A 273 -3.94 13.76 22.44
C ARG A 273 -3.56 12.52 23.23
N GLN A 274 -3.78 11.30 22.71
CA GLN A 274 -3.39 10.09 23.41
C GLN A 274 -1.87 9.87 23.29
N PRO A 275 -1.11 9.88 24.39
CA PRO A 275 0.35 9.85 24.34
C PRO A 275 0.94 8.45 24.14
N ASN A 276 0.15 7.40 24.40
CA ASN A 276 0.57 6.00 24.30
C ASN A 276 -0.37 5.23 23.37
N MET A 277 0.12 4.82 22.22
CA MET A 277 -0.58 4.00 21.24
C MET A 277 0.17 2.70 20.98
N SER A 278 -0.57 1.64 20.68
CA SER A 278 0.03 0.44 20.09
C SER A 278 0.39 0.68 18.63
N HIS A 279 -0.39 1.49 17.91
CA HIS A 279 -0.15 1.81 16.51
C HIS A 279 0.64 3.11 16.35
N GLN A 280 1.94 2.97 16.07
CA GLN A 280 2.92 4.06 16.08
C GLN A 280 2.61 5.23 15.12
N MET A 281 1.87 4.98 14.03
CA MET A 281 1.58 6.00 13.01
C MET A 281 0.19 6.64 13.14
N LEU A 282 -0.64 6.16 14.08
CA LEU A 282 -2.02 6.62 14.17
C LEU A 282 -2.10 8.07 14.68
N ARG A 283 -1.33 8.40 15.73
CA ARG A 283 -1.33 9.73 16.33
C ARG A 283 -0.91 10.82 15.35
N ASP A 284 0.20 10.61 14.64
CA ASP A 284 0.71 11.49 13.58
C ASP A 284 -0.37 11.76 12.51
N LEU A 285 -0.97 10.69 11.99
CA LEU A 285 -1.99 10.79 10.95
C LEU A 285 -3.27 11.47 11.45
N ALA A 286 -3.72 11.16 12.67
CA ALA A 286 -4.88 11.79 13.28
C ALA A 286 -4.69 13.29 13.48
N LEU A 287 -3.51 13.72 13.94
CA LEU A 287 -3.19 15.14 14.09
C LEU A 287 -3.16 15.85 12.73
N ARG A 288 -2.58 15.21 11.70
CA ARG A 288 -2.61 15.75 10.34
C ARG A 288 -4.02 15.91 9.81
N ARG A 289 -4.89 14.90 10.00
CA ARG A 289 -6.30 14.95 9.59
C ARG A 289 -7.12 15.96 10.39
N LEU A 290 -6.80 16.14 11.68
CA LEU A 290 -7.39 17.22 12.47
C LEU A 290 -6.99 18.58 11.91
N TYR A 291 -5.72 18.79 11.56
CA TYR A 291 -5.27 20.03 10.94
C TYR A 291 -5.95 20.29 9.59
N ASP A 292 -6.19 19.24 8.78
CA ASP A 292 -6.92 19.35 7.52
C ASP A 292 -8.38 19.83 7.71
N LEU A 293 -9.03 19.50 8.84
CA LEU A 293 -10.42 19.88 9.15
C LEU A 293 -10.54 21.18 9.94
N ASP A 294 -9.75 21.29 11.00
CA ASP A 294 -9.78 22.36 11.98
C ASP A 294 -8.34 22.72 12.42
N PRO A 295 -7.66 23.59 11.65
CA PRO A 295 -6.33 24.06 12.00
C PRO A 295 -6.28 24.71 13.39
N SER A 296 -7.38 25.28 13.88
CA SER A 296 -7.42 26.01 15.15
C SER A 296 -7.31 25.05 16.34
N GLU A 297 -7.95 23.89 16.27
CA GLU A 297 -7.86 22.84 17.29
C GLU A 297 -6.56 22.03 17.20
N ALA A 298 -6.03 21.81 16.00
CA ALA A 298 -4.76 21.11 15.81
C ALA A 298 -3.53 21.93 16.24
N THR A 299 -3.56 23.25 16.05
CA THR A 299 -2.39 24.12 16.27
C THR A 299 -1.83 24.02 17.70
N PRO A 300 -2.65 24.11 18.77
CA PRO A 300 -2.15 23.92 20.14
C PRO A 300 -1.45 22.58 20.36
N ILE A 301 -1.96 21.49 19.77
CA ILE A 301 -1.37 20.15 19.89
C ILE A 301 -0.01 20.09 19.19
N ILE A 302 0.09 20.69 18.00
CA ILE A 302 1.36 20.78 17.25
C ILE A 302 2.40 21.56 18.06
N LEU A 303 2.02 22.71 18.63
CA LEU A 303 2.93 23.54 19.44
C LEU A 303 3.39 22.80 20.72
N GLU A 304 2.48 22.09 21.38
CA GLU A 304 2.80 21.26 22.55
C GLU A 304 3.78 20.14 22.18
N GLU A 305 3.56 19.45 21.05
CA GLU A 305 4.41 18.36 20.60
C GLU A 305 5.80 18.84 20.13
N ILE A 306 5.91 20.05 19.58
CA ILE A 306 7.21 20.71 19.30
C ILE A 306 7.98 20.93 20.62
N GLN A 307 7.28 21.42 21.64
CA GLN A 307 7.87 21.71 22.94
C GLN A 307 8.29 20.43 23.67
N HIS A 308 7.43 19.42 23.65
CA HIS A 308 7.55 18.18 24.40
C HIS A 308 7.21 16.98 23.50
N PRO A 309 8.14 16.56 22.61
CA PRO A 309 7.89 15.47 21.69
C PRO A 309 7.79 14.16 22.46
N HIS A 310 6.78 13.38 22.10
CA HIS A 310 6.56 12.06 22.67
C HIS A 310 7.31 11.00 21.87
N LEU A 311 7.97 10.09 22.59
CA LEU A 311 8.66 8.95 22.01
C LEU A 311 8.06 7.65 22.55
N GLU A 312 7.59 6.81 21.66
CA GLU A 312 7.12 5.46 21.96
C GLU A 312 8.17 4.45 21.49
N ASN A 313 8.74 3.67 22.41
CA ASN A 313 9.81 2.70 22.11
C ASN A 313 11.01 3.29 21.34
N GLY A 314 11.28 4.58 21.53
CA GLY A 314 12.37 5.30 20.84
C GLY A 314 12.01 5.83 19.45
N ILE A 315 10.74 5.73 19.02
CA ILE A 315 10.22 6.25 17.76
C ILE A 315 9.29 7.45 18.05
N PHE A 316 9.36 8.49 17.22
CA PHE A 316 8.51 9.67 17.37
C PHE A 316 7.05 9.34 17.07
N ALA A 317 6.15 9.70 17.98
CA ALA A 317 4.71 9.50 17.80
C ALA A 317 4.10 10.49 16.78
N VAL A 318 4.76 11.63 16.54
CA VAL A 318 4.39 12.64 15.53
C VAL A 318 5.64 13.02 14.73
N LYS A 319 5.49 13.09 13.40
CA LYS A 319 6.62 13.31 12.48
C LYS A 319 6.89 14.80 12.24
N GLY A 320 8.12 15.11 11.83
CA GLY A 320 8.54 16.48 11.51
C GLY A 320 7.69 17.14 10.43
N GLU A 321 7.19 16.37 9.46
CA GLU A 321 6.28 16.87 8.42
C GLU A 321 4.96 17.38 8.99
N THR A 322 4.38 16.68 9.97
CA THR A 322 3.13 17.08 10.64
C THR A 322 3.36 18.28 11.54
N LEU A 323 4.46 18.30 12.30
CA LEU A 323 4.82 19.47 13.10
C LEU A 323 5.13 20.70 12.23
N GLY A 324 5.55 20.48 10.98
CA GLY A 324 5.87 21.51 9.99
C GLY A 324 4.67 22.15 9.28
N LEU A 325 3.43 21.76 9.61
CA LEU A 325 2.20 22.20 8.93
C LEU A 325 1.78 23.64 9.24
N LEU A 326 2.22 24.21 10.38
CA LEU A 326 1.82 25.55 10.78
C LEU A 326 2.19 26.58 9.69
N PRO A 327 1.35 27.58 9.43
CA PRO A 327 1.59 28.53 8.33
C PRO A 327 2.75 29.48 8.62
N ASN A 328 3.17 29.61 9.88
CA ASN A 328 4.25 30.48 10.30
C ASN A 328 5.55 30.17 9.54
N GLU A 329 6.21 31.22 9.04
CA GLU A 329 7.55 31.09 8.47
C GLU A 329 8.58 30.74 9.54
N THR A 330 8.45 31.34 10.73
CA THR A 330 9.30 31.10 11.89
C THR A 330 8.50 31.02 13.19
N LEU A 331 9.04 30.32 14.19
CA LEU A 331 8.52 30.26 15.56
C LEU A 331 9.66 30.58 16.55
N PRO A 332 10.03 31.87 16.70
CA PRO A 332 11.20 32.29 17.49
C PRO A 332 11.15 31.85 18.95
N GLN A 333 9.96 31.64 19.52
CA GLN A 333 9.78 31.16 20.90
C GLN A 333 10.44 29.80 21.15
N PHE A 334 10.70 28.99 20.12
CA PHE A 334 11.34 27.68 20.24
C PHE A 334 12.85 27.69 19.98
N ASP A 335 13.43 28.81 19.52
CA ASP A 335 14.82 28.87 19.06
C ASP A 335 15.82 28.42 20.14
N GLN A 336 15.76 29.02 21.33
CA GLN A 336 16.70 28.70 22.40
C GLN A 336 16.50 27.27 22.93
N MET A 337 15.25 26.80 22.98
CA MET A 337 14.92 25.44 23.40
C MET A 337 15.47 24.40 22.42
N LEU A 338 15.21 24.58 21.12
CA LEU A 338 15.68 23.67 20.07
C LEU A 338 17.21 23.67 20.00
N ALA A 339 17.85 24.85 20.09
CA ALA A 339 19.30 24.96 20.12
C ALA A 339 19.91 24.20 21.32
N ALA A 340 19.34 24.35 22.52
CA ALA A 340 19.81 23.63 23.70
C ALA A 340 19.65 22.11 23.54
N ARG A 341 18.51 21.64 23.01
CA ARG A 341 18.22 20.21 22.82
C ARG A 341 19.14 19.53 21.81
N ILE A 342 19.59 20.22 20.76
CA ILE A 342 20.56 19.65 19.81
C ILE A 342 22.00 19.62 20.37
N GLU A 343 22.33 20.55 21.28
CA GLU A 343 23.64 20.61 21.96
C GLU A 343 23.81 19.46 22.98
N GLU A 344 22.71 18.88 23.47
CA GLU A 344 22.76 17.72 24.37
C GLU A 344 23.45 16.52 23.72
N LYS A 345 24.50 16.02 24.38
CA LYS A 345 25.36 14.93 23.87
C LYS A 345 24.59 13.68 23.45
N ASN A 346 23.57 13.31 24.22
CA ASN A 346 22.75 12.10 24.02
C ASN A 346 21.28 12.44 23.70
N SER A 347 21.04 13.55 23.02
CA SER A 347 19.69 13.96 22.61
C SER A 347 19.01 12.85 21.80
N ARG A 348 17.87 12.36 22.32
CA ARG A 348 17.03 11.35 21.64
C ARG A 348 16.16 11.96 20.55
N THR A 349 16.06 13.28 20.51
CA THR A 349 15.16 14.03 19.64
C THR A 349 15.90 14.81 18.56
N ARG A 350 17.23 14.66 18.47
CA ARG A 350 18.10 15.46 17.60
C ARG A 350 17.64 15.50 16.13
N SER A 351 17.21 14.38 15.58
CA SER A 351 16.75 14.31 14.18
C SER A 351 15.42 15.04 13.96
N LEU A 352 14.52 15.04 14.94
CA LEU A 352 13.30 15.84 14.91
C LEU A 352 13.64 17.34 15.07
N ASP A 353 14.53 17.67 16.01
CA ASP A 353 14.93 19.05 16.28
C ASP A 353 15.63 19.70 15.09
N ALA A 354 16.49 18.96 14.38
CA ALA A 354 17.11 19.46 13.16
C ALA A 354 16.08 19.83 12.08
N GLN A 355 15.02 19.02 11.91
CA GLN A 355 13.92 19.33 10.99
C GLN A 355 13.13 20.56 11.44
N LEU A 356 12.82 20.67 12.73
CA LEU A 356 12.10 21.81 13.31
C LEU A 356 12.91 23.11 13.20
N ILE A 357 14.23 23.04 13.41
CA ILE A 357 15.17 24.16 13.19
C ILE A 357 15.16 24.56 11.72
N GLY A 358 15.28 23.59 10.81
CA GLY A 358 15.11 23.77 9.37
C GLY A 358 13.86 24.56 9.03
N ARG A 359 12.72 24.13 9.59
CA ARG A 359 11.39 24.65 9.28
C ARG A 359 11.06 25.99 9.94
N TYR A 360 11.40 26.21 11.20
CA TYR A 360 10.85 27.30 12.00
C TYR A 360 11.89 28.22 12.67
N SER A 361 13.15 27.82 12.81
CA SER A 361 14.07 28.63 13.59
C SER A 361 14.51 29.93 12.91
N THR A 362 14.90 30.94 13.67
CA THR A 362 15.43 32.19 13.10
C THR A 362 16.96 32.14 12.96
N LYS A 363 17.53 33.20 12.39
CA LYS A 363 18.99 33.38 12.29
C LYS A 363 19.68 33.52 13.65
N GLU A 364 18.96 33.84 14.73
CA GLU A 364 19.54 34.11 16.05
C GLU A 364 20.36 32.92 16.60
N ILE A 365 19.94 31.69 16.33
CA ILE A 365 20.63 30.48 16.80
C ILE A 365 21.71 29.97 15.83
N LEU A 366 21.97 30.67 14.72
CA LEU A 366 22.92 30.24 13.70
C LEU A 366 24.31 29.88 14.25
N PRO A 367 24.91 30.65 15.19
CA PRO A 367 26.21 30.28 15.76
C PRO A 367 26.20 28.93 16.48
N LYS A 368 25.15 28.65 17.26
CA LYS A 368 24.99 27.38 18.00
C LYS A 368 24.76 26.21 17.04
N VAL A 369 23.86 26.37 16.07
CA VAL A 369 23.56 25.33 15.08
C VAL A 369 24.78 25.01 14.22
N LYS A 370 25.55 26.01 13.77
CA LYS A 370 26.81 25.79 13.05
C LYS A 370 27.81 25.03 13.91
N SER A 371 28.02 25.44 15.16
CA SER A 371 28.93 24.77 16.08
C SER A 371 28.57 23.29 16.27
N VAL A 372 27.28 22.99 16.49
CA VAL A 372 26.82 21.60 16.60
C VAL A 372 27.09 20.84 15.32
N PHE A 373 26.66 21.37 14.18
CA PHE A 373 26.80 20.75 12.87
C PHE A 373 28.26 20.41 12.52
N GLU A 374 29.17 21.35 12.79
CA GLU A 374 30.60 21.21 12.53
C GLU A 374 31.30 20.27 13.53
N SER A 375 30.84 20.19 14.78
CA SER A 375 31.44 19.31 15.80
C SER A 375 31.39 17.82 15.44
N ALA A 376 30.40 17.40 14.65
CA ALA A 376 30.29 16.05 14.13
C ALA A 376 31.11 15.82 12.85
N GLY A 377 31.91 16.80 12.40
CA GLY A 377 32.65 16.73 11.13
C GLY A 377 31.73 16.65 9.90
N GLY A 378 30.46 17.05 10.03
CA GLY A 378 29.43 16.83 9.02
C GLY A 378 28.91 15.38 8.95
N GLY A 379 29.34 14.50 9.87
CA GLY A 379 28.99 13.09 10.06
C GLY A 379 27.57 12.81 10.54
N TRP A 380 26.55 13.34 9.86
CA TRP A 380 25.15 13.27 10.32
C TRP A 380 24.36 12.15 9.65
N ASP A 381 23.36 11.65 10.38
CA ASP A 381 22.31 10.86 9.75
C ASP A 381 21.51 11.72 8.77
N CYS A 382 20.83 11.04 7.87
CA CYS A 382 20.08 11.60 6.76
C CYS A 382 19.12 12.72 7.16
N VAL A 383 18.35 12.49 8.21
CA VAL A 383 17.26 13.37 8.62
C VAL A 383 17.85 14.62 9.29
N SER A 384 18.84 14.43 10.16
CA SER A 384 19.52 15.54 10.82
C SER A 384 20.26 16.44 9.82
N GLU A 385 21.01 15.85 8.90
CA GLU A 385 21.76 16.62 7.91
C GLU A 385 20.85 17.50 7.06
N ASP A 386 19.77 16.92 6.55
CA ASP A 386 18.83 17.59 5.67
C ASP A 386 18.14 18.76 6.39
N GLY A 387 17.73 18.57 7.65
CA GLY A 387 17.17 19.64 8.49
C GLY A 387 18.13 20.81 8.71
N PHE A 388 19.40 20.52 9.03
CA PHE A 388 20.42 21.56 9.19
C PHE A 388 20.73 22.29 7.89
N VAL A 389 20.86 21.57 6.77
CA VAL A 389 21.15 22.20 5.47
C VAL A 389 19.97 23.08 5.03
N VAL A 390 18.72 22.65 5.22
CA VAL A 390 17.54 23.49 4.97
C VAL A 390 17.57 24.76 5.82
N TYR A 391 17.94 24.65 7.10
CA TYR A 391 18.12 25.83 7.97
C TYR A 391 19.15 26.79 7.39
N PHE A 392 20.34 26.29 7.02
CA PHE A 392 21.39 27.12 6.45
C PHE A 392 20.97 27.79 5.15
N LEU A 393 20.32 27.07 4.23
CA LEU A 393 19.79 27.66 3.00
C LEU A 393 18.85 28.85 3.28
N ARG A 394 18.06 28.78 4.35
CA ARG A 394 17.12 29.83 4.73
C ARG A 394 17.78 31.05 5.39
N VAL A 395 18.77 30.86 6.27
CA VAL A 395 19.33 31.96 7.09
C VAL A 395 20.74 32.42 6.69
N ASP A 396 21.46 31.61 5.91
CA ASP A 396 22.81 31.84 5.38
C ASP A 396 23.02 31.04 4.08
N VAL A 397 22.38 31.50 3.00
CA VAL A 397 22.30 30.80 1.71
C VAL A 397 23.65 30.34 1.19
N ASN A 398 24.68 31.18 1.28
CA ASN A 398 26.04 30.86 0.81
C ASN A 398 26.63 29.67 1.56
N TYR A 399 26.42 29.59 2.88
CA TYR A 399 26.87 28.45 3.67
C TYR A 399 26.09 27.18 3.32
N GLY A 400 24.77 27.28 3.15
CA GLY A 400 23.91 26.16 2.76
C GLY A 400 24.28 25.59 1.38
N VAL A 401 24.43 26.44 0.36
CA VAL A 401 24.86 26.06 -1.00
C VAL A 401 26.22 25.36 -0.94
N LYS A 402 27.21 25.95 -0.26
CA LYS A 402 28.54 25.36 -0.09
C LYS A 402 28.50 24.01 0.62
N ARG A 403 27.51 23.75 1.48
CA ARG A 403 27.35 22.43 2.11
C ARG A 403 26.77 21.40 1.14
N LEU A 404 25.85 21.80 0.27
CA LEU A 404 25.31 20.95 -0.79
C LEU A 404 26.35 20.58 -1.84
N GLU A 405 27.37 21.43 -2.07
CA GLU A 405 28.53 21.14 -2.94
C GLU A 405 29.49 20.09 -2.35
N LYS A 406 29.47 19.88 -1.04
CA LYS A 406 30.29 18.86 -0.37
C LYS A 406 29.60 17.50 -0.31
N LYS A 407 30.39 16.45 -0.45
CA LYS A 407 29.97 15.05 -0.26
C LYS A 407 29.44 14.87 1.18
N PRO A 408 28.14 14.58 1.39
CA PRO A 408 27.66 14.13 2.70
C PRO A 408 28.38 12.84 3.12
N PRO A 409 28.35 12.44 4.39
CA PRO A 409 28.76 11.10 4.80
C PRO A 409 27.70 10.03 4.49
N THR A 410 26.40 10.40 4.44
CA THR A 410 25.29 9.43 4.42
C THR A 410 24.38 9.49 3.17
N GLY A 411 24.53 10.48 2.28
CA GLY A 411 23.92 10.44 0.95
C GLY A 411 22.49 10.98 0.83
N CYS A 412 22.05 11.81 1.77
CA CYS A 412 20.63 11.88 2.13
C CYS A 412 19.92 13.24 2.00
N MET A 413 20.46 14.19 1.24
CA MET A 413 20.01 15.60 1.17
C MET A 413 18.69 15.83 0.41
N THR A 414 17.62 15.07 0.67
CA THR A 414 16.40 15.07 -0.17
C THR A 414 15.59 16.37 -0.07
N ASN A 415 15.29 16.87 1.14
CA ASN A 415 14.51 18.10 1.31
C ASN A 415 15.35 19.34 1.05
N ALA A 416 16.66 19.32 1.33
CA ALA A 416 17.57 20.39 0.99
C ALA A 416 17.67 20.59 -0.53
N LEU A 417 17.76 19.49 -1.30
CA LEU A 417 17.70 19.53 -2.78
C LEU A 417 16.34 20.05 -3.29
N ARG A 418 15.24 19.72 -2.60
CA ARG A 418 13.92 20.30 -2.92
C ARG A 418 13.87 21.80 -2.62
N ALA A 419 14.44 22.22 -1.49
CA ALA A 419 14.48 23.62 -1.08
C ALA A 419 15.29 24.47 -2.06
N ILE A 420 16.50 24.03 -2.45
CA ILE A 420 17.34 24.78 -3.39
C ILE A 420 16.67 24.92 -4.76
N THR A 421 15.93 23.90 -5.21
CA THR A 421 15.16 23.93 -6.46
C THR A 421 14.04 24.96 -6.39
N LYS A 422 13.27 24.99 -5.28
CA LYS A 422 12.22 26.01 -5.06
C LYS A 422 12.78 27.43 -4.99
N MET A 423 13.99 27.60 -4.47
CA MET A 423 14.68 28.89 -4.40
C MET A 423 15.31 29.31 -5.74
N GLN A 424 15.21 28.49 -6.80
CA GLN A 424 15.83 28.72 -8.11
C GLN A 424 17.37 28.84 -8.07
N LEU A 425 18.01 28.18 -7.09
CA LEU A 425 19.47 28.20 -6.90
C LEU A 425 20.14 26.90 -7.34
N TRP A 426 19.41 26.02 -8.05
CA TRP A 426 19.93 24.73 -8.52
C TRP A 426 21.19 24.89 -9.39
N THR A 427 21.24 25.92 -10.23
CA THR A 427 22.38 26.20 -11.12
C THR A 427 23.70 26.43 -10.40
N GLU A 428 23.66 26.81 -9.12
CA GLU A 428 24.87 26.97 -8.28
C GLU A 428 25.40 25.62 -7.78
N VAL A 429 24.52 24.66 -7.53
CA VAL A 429 24.85 23.35 -6.95
C VAL A 429 25.12 22.30 -8.03
N GLU A 430 24.43 22.40 -9.17
CA GLU A 430 24.47 21.42 -10.27
C GLU A 430 25.89 21.08 -10.74
N PRO A 431 26.84 22.03 -10.95
CA PRO A 431 28.20 21.70 -11.37
C PRO A 431 28.94 20.79 -10.37
N ALA A 432 28.73 20.99 -9.07
CA ALA A 432 29.33 20.15 -8.03
C ALA A 432 28.73 18.74 -8.04
N ILE A 433 27.42 18.60 -8.33
CA ILE A 433 26.78 17.29 -8.47
C ILE A 433 27.24 16.58 -9.75
N ILE A 434 27.36 17.29 -10.87
CA ILE A 434 27.94 16.76 -12.11
C ILE A 434 29.37 16.25 -11.88
N ALA A 435 30.19 17.00 -11.14
CA ALA A 435 31.54 16.56 -10.82
C ALA A 435 31.57 15.23 -10.05
N ARG A 436 30.59 14.99 -9.16
CA ARG A 436 30.46 13.73 -8.38
C ARG A 436 30.13 12.50 -9.21
N LEU A 437 29.62 12.65 -10.43
CA LEU A 437 29.45 11.50 -11.34
C LEU A 437 30.78 10.75 -11.57
N ASN A 438 31.91 11.44 -11.41
CA ASN A 438 33.25 10.87 -11.57
C ASN A 438 33.94 10.53 -10.23
N ASP A 439 33.19 10.47 -9.12
CA ASP A 439 33.73 10.01 -7.83
C ASP A 439 34.22 8.55 -7.94
N ALA A 440 35.29 8.22 -7.22
CA ALA A 440 35.84 6.88 -7.20
C ALA A 440 34.91 5.88 -6.50
N ASP A 441 34.10 6.35 -5.56
CA ASP A 441 33.04 5.56 -4.93
C ASP A 441 31.80 5.55 -5.82
N LEU A 442 31.51 4.37 -6.38
CA LEU A 442 30.43 4.16 -7.32
C LEU A 442 29.04 4.36 -6.71
N ASN A 443 28.87 4.18 -5.40
CA ASN A 443 27.59 4.47 -4.74
C ASN A 443 27.30 5.98 -4.72
N TRP A 444 28.34 6.79 -4.58
CA TRP A 444 28.22 8.25 -4.62
C TRP A 444 28.00 8.78 -6.03
N ALA A 445 28.72 8.22 -7.00
CA ALA A 445 28.48 8.52 -8.39
C ALA A 445 27.03 8.15 -8.79
N ARG A 446 26.49 7.04 -8.24
CA ARG A 446 25.09 6.63 -8.45
C ARG A 446 24.11 7.64 -7.89
N GLN A 447 24.28 8.07 -6.64
CA GLN A 447 23.41 9.07 -6.03
C GLN A 447 23.46 10.42 -6.75
N ALA A 448 24.63 10.81 -7.28
CA ALA A 448 24.75 11.98 -8.13
C ALA A 448 23.92 11.80 -9.41
N ALA A 449 23.97 10.62 -10.04
CA ALA A 449 23.16 10.33 -11.21
C ALA A 449 21.64 10.39 -10.90
N GLU A 450 21.20 9.76 -9.81
CA GLU A 450 19.80 9.79 -9.35
C GLU A 450 19.34 11.23 -9.02
N THR A 451 20.21 12.05 -8.43
CA THR A 451 19.93 13.46 -8.13
C THR A 451 19.78 14.28 -9.42
N LEU A 452 20.71 14.10 -10.37
CA LEU A 452 20.67 14.77 -11.67
C LEU A 452 19.50 14.29 -12.53
N ALA A 453 19.07 13.04 -12.41
CA ALA A 453 17.84 12.57 -13.05
C ALA A 453 16.64 13.40 -12.60
N LYS A 454 16.56 13.70 -11.30
CA LYS A 454 15.41 14.37 -10.70
C LYS A 454 15.39 15.88 -10.90
N TYR A 455 16.55 16.53 -10.82
CA TYR A 455 16.66 18.00 -10.80
C TYR A 455 17.54 18.58 -11.93
N GLY A 456 18.29 17.73 -12.63
CA GLY A 456 19.29 18.16 -13.61
C GLY A 456 18.69 18.87 -14.81
N SER A 457 19.44 19.85 -15.30
CA SER A 457 19.20 20.51 -16.57
C SER A 457 19.65 19.63 -17.74
N LYS A 458 19.45 20.10 -18.98
CA LYS A 458 19.99 19.43 -20.18
C LYS A 458 21.52 19.24 -20.16
N GLN A 459 22.26 20.01 -19.37
CA GLN A 459 23.70 19.81 -19.22
C GLN A 459 24.01 18.51 -18.47
N ALA A 460 23.15 18.14 -17.51
CA ALA A 460 23.28 16.92 -16.75
C ALA A 460 23.12 15.67 -17.63
N GLU A 461 22.18 15.70 -18.58
CA GLU A 461 21.98 14.62 -19.56
C GLU A 461 23.29 14.26 -20.28
N LYS A 462 23.97 15.27 -20.84
CA LYS A 462 25.26 15.06 -21.51
C LYS A 462 26.30 14.45 -20.56
N ALA A 463 26.39 14.94 -19.32
CA ALA A 463 27.34 14.44 -18.34
C ALA A 463 27.04 12.98 -17.92
N LEU A 464 25.76 12.61 -17.82
CA LEU A 464 25.33 11.24 -17.56
C LEU A 464 25.75 10.30 -18.70
N TRP A 465 25.49 10.68 -19.96
CA TRP A 465 25.92 9.93 -21.14
C TRP A 465 27.45 9.78 -21.21
N ASP A 466 28.19 10.87 -20.98
CA ASP A 466 29.66 10.84 -20.95
C ASP A 466 30.17 9.89 -19.85
N ARG A 467 29.51 9.85 -18.70
CA ARG A 467 29.88 8.95 -17.60
C ARG A 467 29.53 7.49 -17.91
N LEU A 468 28.40 7.24 -18.57
CA LEU A 468 28.01 5.91 -19.03
C LEU A 468 28.99 5.37 -20.08
N ARG A 469 29.41 6.18 -21.05
CA ARG A 469 30.46 5.82 -22.02
C ARG A 469 31.74 5.35 -21.33
N LYS A 470 32.25 6.13 -20.38
CA LYS A 470 33.43 5.74 -19.58
C LYS A 470 33.22 4.46 -18.78
N PHE A 471 32.03 4.27 -18.21
CA PHE A 471 31.69 3.04 -17.50
C PHE A 471 31.71 1.83 -18.45
N HIS A 472 31.08 1.95 -19.61
CA HIS A 472 31.05 0.91 -20.63
C HIS A 472 32.47 0.55 -21.10
N GLU A 473 33.31 1.54 -21.40
CA GLU A 473 34.72 1.31 -21.76
C GLU A 473 35.46 0.52 -20.68
N GLN A 474 35.30 0.91 -19.41
CA GLN A 474 35.95 0.27 -18.26
C GLN A 474 35.50 -1.19 -18.05
N TRP A 475 34.23 -1.49 -18.29
CA TRP A 475 33.62 -2.79 -17.95
C TRP A 475 33.35 -3.71 -19.14
N SER A 476 33.43 -3.24 -20.39
CA SER A 476 33.15 -4.02 -21.60
C SER A 476 33.92 -5.35 -21.65
N GLY A 477 35.21 -5.36 -21.27
CA GLY A 477 36.05 -6.55 -21.24
C GLY A 477 35.73 -7.56 -20.12
N ARG A 478 34.95 -7.16 -19.11
CA ARG A 478 34.52 -7.99 -17.96
C ARG A 478 33.00 -7.90 -17.75
N GLY A 479 32.22 -7.58 -18.80
CA GLY A 479 30.78 -7.33 -18.69
C GLY A 479 29.98 -8.55 -18.23
N ASN A 480 30.50 -9.76 -18.47
CA ASN A 480 29.96 -11.02 -17.97
C ASN A 480 30.03 -11.15 -16.43
N GLU A 481 30.82 -10.32 -15.75
CA GLU A 481 30.87 -10.27 -14.29
C GLU A 481 29.73 -9.45 -13.68
N LEU A 482 29.05 -8.62 -14.49
CA LEU A 482 27.90 -7.81 -14.09
C LEU A 482 26.61 -8.64 -14.12
N SER A 483 26.61 -9.74 -13.38
CA SER A 483 25.47 -10.65 -13.24
C SER A 483 25.27 -10.99 -11.78
N MET A 484 24.06 -10.77 -11.26
CA MET A 484 23.72 -11.07 -9.87
C MET A 484 23.84 -12.58 -9.62
N ARG A 485 24.78 -12.98 -8.76
CA ARG A 485 25.03 -14.38 -8.40
C ARG A 485 25.59 -14.50 -6.98
N PRO A 486 25.38 -15.63 -6.28
CA PRO A 486 26.02 -15.88 -4.99
C PRO A 486 27.55 -15.76 -5.09
N GLY A 487 28.17 -15.06 -4.13
CA GLY A 487 29.62 -14.84 -4.13
C GLY A 487 30.11 -13.74 -5.09
N LEU A 488 29.22 -12.85 -5.54
CA LEU A 488 29.60 -11.69 -6.36
C LEU A 488 30.67 -10.84 -5.64
N ARG A 489 31.69 -10.43 -6.39
CA ARG A 489 32.74 -9.54 -5.89
C ARG A 489 32.17 -8.15 -5.58
N SER A 490 32.70 -7.48 -4.55
CA SER A 490 32.23 -6.14 -4.15
C SER A 490 32.32 -5.13 -5.29
N ASP A 491 33.41 -5.13 -6.05
CA ASP A 491 33.63 -4.23 -7.19
C ASP A 491 32.58 -4.42 -8.30
N ALA A 492 32.23 -5.67 -8.60
CA ALA A 492 31.17 -5.98 -9.55
C ALA A 492 29.78 -5.61 -9.01
N ASN A 493 29.51 -5.82 -7.72
CA ASN A 493 28.25 -5.45 -7.09
C ASN A 493 28.01 -3.93 -7.13
N GLU A 494 29.02 -3.15 -6.77
CA GLU A 494 28.97 -1.68 -6.84
C GLU A 494 28.81 -1.19 -8.29
N ALA A 495 29.49 -1.83 -9.25
CA ALA A 495 29.36 -1.51 -10.66
C ALA A 495 27.98 -1.81 -11.23
N ILE A 496 27.34 -2.92 -10.83
CA ILE A 496 25.94 -3.21 -11.20
C ILE A 496 25.03 -2.10 -10.68
N GLY A 497 25.15 -1.74 -9.39
CA GLY A 497 24.35 -0.68 -8.79
C GLY A 497 24.54 0.66 -9.48
N PHE A 498 25.78 1.01 -9.82
CA PHE A 498 26.09 2.27 -10.49
C PHE A 498 25.60 2.33 -11.94
N GLN A 499 25.79 1.25 -12.72
CA GLN A 499 25.23 1.16 -14.07
C GLN A 499 23.71 1.32 -14.03
N PHE A 500 23.03 0.61 -13.12
CA PHE A 500 21.59 0.73 -12.94
C PHE A 500 21.18 2.19 -12.71
N GLY A 501 21.82 2.90 -11.78
CA GLY A 501 21.50 4.31 -11.51
C GLY A 501 21.78 5.24 -12.69
N LEU A 502 22.84 5.01 -13.48
CA LEU A 502 23.10 5.80 -14.70
C LEU A 502 22.03 5.54 -15.78
N VAL A 503 21.70 4.28 -16.02
CA VAL A 503 20.73 3.86 -17.04
C VAL A 503 19.33 4.38 -16.69
N GLU A 504 18.91 4.26 -15.43
CA GLU A 504 17.66 4.83 -14.94
C GLU A 504 17.67 6.36 -15.01
N ALA A 505 18.78 7.01 -14.65
CA ALA A 505 18.91 8.46 -14.70
C ALA A 505 18.78 9.01 -16.12
N ILE A 506 19.42 8.37 -17.10
CA ILE A 506 19.33 8.73 -18.52
C ILE A 506 17.93 8.40 -19.06
N GLY A 507 17.45 7.18 -18.77
CA GLY A 507 16.23 6.62 -19.34
C GLY A 507 14.94 7.26 -18.87
N LYS A 508 14.88 7.65 -17.59
CA LYS A 508 13.62 8.00 -16.90
C LYS A 508 13.52 9.42 -16.39
N ALA A 509 14.52 10.28 -16.65
CA ALA A 509 14.46 11.65 -16.20
C ALA A 509 13.23 12.39 -16.76
N PRO A 510 12.54 13.22 -15.95
CA PRO A 510 11.43 14.04 -16.40
C PRO A 510 11.88 15.19 -17.32
N ALA A 511 13.16 15.58 -17.33
CA ALA A 511 13.62 16.79 -18.03
C ALA A 511 13.88 16.62 -19.54
N TRP A 512 13.99 15.39 -20.04
CA TRP A 512 14.22 15.09 -21.46
C TRP A 512 13.51 13.81 -21.87
N LEU A 513 13.28 13.65 -23.17
CA LEU A 513 12.64 12.49 -23.78
C LEU A 513 13.64 11.81 -24.71
N LEU A 514 13.92 10.53 -24.50
CA LEU A 514 14.83 9.76 -25.35
C LEU A 514 14.13 9.31 -26.62
N THR A 515 14.76 9.54 -27.76
CA THR A 515 14.40 8.97 -29.05
C THR A 515 14.70 7.47 -29.12
N ASP A 516 14.09 6.73 -30.05
CA ASP A 516 14.41 5.30 -30.27
C ASP A 516 15.89 5.08 -30.61
N ASP A 517 16.53 6.02 -31.30
CA ASP A 517 17.98 5.96 -31.59
C ASP A 517 18.79 6.10 -30.29
N GLU A 518 18.42 7.01 -29.40
CA GLU A 518 19.06 7.15 -28.09
C GLU A 518 18.78 5.95 -27.18
N ILE A 519 17.58 5.35 -27.24
CA ILE A 519 17.29 4.10 -26.51
C ILE A 519 18.15 2.96 -27.06
N THR A 520 18.36 2.90 -28.39
CA THR A 520 19.27 1.94 -29.02
C THR A 520 20.72 2.16 -28.56
N GLU A 521 21.16 3.42 -28.47
CA GLU A 521 22.49 3.76 -27.95
C GLU A 521 22.63 3.33 -26.48
N LEU A 522 21.62 3.62 -25.64
CA LEU A 522 21.57 3.22 -24.23
C LEU A 522 21.61 1.70 -24.08
N GLU A 523 20.86 0.98 -24.91
CA GLU A 523 20.85 -0.48 -24.93
C GLU A 523 22.23 -1.04 -25.28
N ASN A 524 22.89 -0.50 -26.29
CA ASN A 524 24.21 -0.94 -26.72
C ASN A 524 25.31 -0.65 -25.67
N MET A 525 25.17 0.44 -24.92
CA MET A 525 26.10 0.79 -23.86
C MET A 525 25.82 0.07 -22.53
N THR A 526 24.62 -0.48 -22.34
CA THR A 526 24.26 -1.20 -21.12
C THR A 526 24.80 -2.63 -21.15
N LEU A 527 25.54 -3.02 -20.11
CA LEU A 527 26.13 -4.35 -19.96
C LEU A 527 25.31 -5.24 -19.04
N GLY A 528 25.49 -6.56 -19.17
CA GLY A 528 24.84 -7.53 -18.28
C GLY A 528 23.32 -7.56 -18.42
N GLN A 529 22.65 -7.90 -17.32
CA GLN A 529 21.21 -8.18 -17.30
C GLN A 529 20.34 -6.91 -17.44
N GLU A 530 20.87 -5.74 -17.07
CA GLU A 530 20.14 -4.46 -17.16
C GLU A 530 19.78 -4.10 -18.60
N ARG A 531 20.55 -4.59 -19.58
CA ARG A 531 20.28 -4.36 -20.99
C ARG A 531 18.89 -4.86 -21.41
N ASP A 532 18.43 -5.96 -20.80
CA ASP A 532 17.11 -6.52 -21.12
C ASP A 532 15.96 -5.64 -20.63
N ASN A 533 16.19 -4.78 -19.61
CA ASN A 533 15.22 -3.77 -19.19
C ASN A 533 15.14 -2.63 -20.21
N VAL A 534 16.29 -2.12 -20.68
CA VAL A 534 16.35 -1.04 -21.68
C VAL A 534 15.69 -1.43 -23.00
N LYS A 535 15.82 -2.70 -23.42
CA LYS A 535 15.13 -3.24 -24.60
C LYS A 535 13.61 -3.06 -24.56
N GLN A 536 13.01 -2.97 -23.37
CA GLN A 536 11.57 -2.80 -23.23
C GLN A 536 11.12 -1.34 -23.37
N TRP A 537 12.06 -0.39 -23.48
CA TRP A 537 11.77 1.04 -23.54
C TRP A 537 11.55 1.58 -24.95
N HIS A 538 11.89 0.82 -25.99
CA HIS A 538 11.63 1.17 -27.39
C HIS A 538 10.16 1.53 -27.60
N TRP A 539 9.93 2.63 -28.30
CA TRP A 539 8.59 3.18 -28.41
C TRP A 539 7.70 2.26 -29.25
N LYS A 540 6.45 2.10 -28.80
CA LYS A 540 5.41 1.54 -29.64
C LYS A 540 4.81 2.66 -30.49
N SER A 541 4.25 2.30 -31.64
CA SER A 541 3.54 3.24 -32.53
C SER A 541 2.39 3.99 -31.84
N THR A 542 1.93 3.51 -30.69
CA THR A 542 0.97 4.17 -29.80
C THR A 542 1.51 4.16 -28.37
N VAL A 543 1.55 5.33 -27.73
CA VAL A 543 2.03 5.49 -26.35
C VAL A 543 0.88 5.20 -25.39
N ASN A 544 1.04 4.21 -24.53
CA ASN A 544 0.07 3.90 -23.49
C ASN A 544 0.27 4.83 -22.30
N VAL A 545 -0.75 5.63 -21.99
CA VAL A 545 -0.82 6.48 -20.80
C VAL A 545 -1.73 5.78 -19.80
N ASN A 546 -1.13 5.11 -18.81
CA ASN A 546 -1.90 4.48 -17.73
C ASN A 546 -1.94 5.43 -16.55
N VAL A 547 -3.12 5.72 -16.02
CA VAL A 547 -3.32 6.59 -14.85
C VAL A 547 -4.12 5.83 -13.80
N SER A 548 -3.65 5.88 -12.57
CA SER A 548 -4.28 5.35 -11.38
C SER A 548 -4.26 6.40 -10.27
N PHE A 549 -4.94 6.16 -9.15
CA PHE A 549 -5.05 7.12 -8.05
C PHE A 549 -4.54 6.52 -6.73
N ALA A 550 -3.81 7.32 -5.97
CA ALA A 550 -3.36 7.03 -4.62
C ALA A 550 -3.78 8.19 -3.69
N GLY A 551 -4.97 8.07 -3.09
CA GLY A 551 -5.64 9.21 -2.46
C GLY A 551 -5.95 10.29 -3.50
N ASP A 552 -5.54 11.53 -3.21
CA ASP A 552 -5.73 12.69 -4.10
C ASP A 552 -4.64 12.81 -5.19
N GLN A 553 -3.62 11.95 -5.16
CA GLN A 553 -2.53 11.97 -6.13
C GLN A 553 -2.81 11.02 -7.28
N ILE A 554 -2.40 11.40 -8.49
CA ILE A 554 -2.37 10.48 -9.62
C ILE A 554 -1.04 9.74 -9.65
N ILE A 555 -1.06 8.48 -10.05
CA ILE A 555 0.13 7.74 -10.44
C ILE A 555 -0.06 7.39 -11.90
N SER A 556 0.75 8.02 -12.75
CA SER A 556 0.70 7.86 -14.20
C SER A 556 1.98 7.28 -14.74
N SER A 557 1.87 6.42 -15.75
CA SER A 557 3.00 5.79 -16.44
C SER A 557 2.83 5.87 -17.95
N MET A 558 3.93 6.20 -18.63
CA MET A 558 4.02 6.34 -20.08
C MET A 558 5.39 5.81 -20.53
N ASN A 559 5.41 4.71 -21.29
CA ASN A 559 6.64 3.97 -21.59
C ASN A 559 7.44 3.70 -20.30
N GLN A 560 8.70 4.17 -20.22
CA GLN A 560 9.56 4.06 -19.04
C GLN A 560 9.38 5.18 -18.00
N TYR A 561 8.56 6.19 -18.29
CA TYR A 561 8.39 7.39 -17.47
C TYR A 561 7.21 7.27 -16.50
N THR A 562 7.36 7.90 -15.33
CA THR A 562 6.30 8.00 -14.33
C THR A 562 6.07 9.45 -13.92
N ALA A 563 4.83 9.78 -13.58
CA ALA A 563 4.42 11.08 -13.06
C ALA A 563 3.43 10.91 -11.90
N THR A 564 3.63 11.65 -10.82
CA THR A 564 2.88 11.53 -9.56
C THR A 564 1.85 12.64 -9.34
N ASP A 565 1.71 13.54 -10.30
CA ASP A 565 0.73 14.62 -10.30
C ASP A 565 0.42 15.07 -11.73
N VAL A 566 -0.66 15.81 -11.89
CA VAL A 566 -1.15 16.27 -13.21
C VAL A 566 -0.14 17.21 -13.88
N SER A 567 0.60 18.00 -13.10
CA SER A 567 1.56 18.98 -13.65
C SER A 567 2.77 18.30 -14.26
N SER A 568 3.32 17.28 -13.59
CA SER A 568 4.42 16.44 -14.07
C SER A 568 3.98 15.59 -15.27
N LEU A 569 2.74 15.08 -15.28
CA LEU A 569 2.18 14.40 -16.44
C LEU A 569 2.11 15.33 -17.65
N LYS A 570 1.57 16.55 -17.49
CA LYS A 570 1.51 17.55 -18.56
C LYS A 570 2.90 17.91 -19.08
N ALA A 571 3.83 18.22 -18.17
CA ALA A 571 5.20 18.58 -18.53
C ALA A 571 5.91 17.46 -19.29
N LYS A 572 5.62 16.19 -18.97
CA LYS A 572 6.22 15.06 -19.69
C LYS A 572 5.58 14.83 -21.05
N LEU A 573 4.26 14.86 -21.14
CA LEU A 573 3.54 14.72 -22.42
C LEU A 573 3.95 15.81 -23.42
N ALA A 574 4.16 17.05 -22.95
CA ALA A 574 4.61 18.17 -23.79
C ALA A 574 5.97 17.94 -24.49
N GLN A 575 6.77 16.96 -24.05
CA GLN A 575 8.04 16.61 -24.70
C GLN A 575 7.87 15.68 -25.89
N TYR A 576 6.72 15.00 -26.02
CA TYR A 576 6.46 14.11 -27.13
C TYR A 576 6.25 14.89 -28.44
N PRO A 577 6.67 14.35 -29.59
CA PRO A 577 6.43 14.99 -30.88
C PRO A 577 4.93 15.18 -31.18
N SER A 578 4.59 16.25 -31.88
CA SER A 578 3.24 16.44 -32.41
C SER A 578 2.86 15.29 -33.34
N GLY A 579 1.58 14.87 -33.33
CA GLY A 579 1.08 13.69 -34.04
C GLY A 579 1.28 12.37 -33.30
N THR A 580 1.84 12.38 -32.08
CA THR A 580 1.93 11.17 -31.25
C THR A 580 0.52 10.63 -30.94
N LYS A 581 0.33 9.32 -31.16
CA LYS A 581 -0.91 8.62 -30.79
C LYS A 581 -0.86 8.20 -29.32
N LEU A 582 -1.82 8.65 -28.53
CA LEU A 582 -1.94 8.32 -27.11
C LEU A 582 -3.12 7.36 -26.90
N TRP A 583 -2.86 6.29 -26.16
CA TRP A 583 -3.88 5.36 -25.68
C TRP A 583 -4.07 5.57 -24.18
N LEU A 584 -5.27 5.98 -23.76
CA LEU A 584 -5.54 6.34 -22.36
C LEU A 584 -6.19 5.17 -21.61
N ASN A 585 -5.54 4.70 -20.54
CA ASN A 585 -6.10 3.75 -19.59
C ASN A 585 -6.18 4.41 -18.21
N ILE A 586 -7.35 4.92 -17.84
CA ILE A 586 -7.55 5.61 -16.55
C ILE A 586 -8.37 4.70 -15.63
N PHE A 587 -7.77 4.31 -14.52
CA PHE A 587 -8.37 3.43 -13.51
C PHE A 587 -8.68 4.23 -12.26
N GLY A 588 -9.95 4.37 -11.88
CA GLY A 588 -10.32 5.09 -10.67
C GLY A 588 -11.84 5.20 -10.48
N SER A 589 -12.24 5.96 -9.45
CA SER A 589 -13.63 6.37 -9.35
C SER A 589 -14.01 7.15 -10.61
N PRO A 590 -15.25 7.04 -11.09
CA PRO A 590 -15.57 7.70 -12.34
C PRO A 590 -15.42 9.23 -12.30
N GLU A 591 -15.55 9.87 -11.13
CA GLU A 591 -15.36 11.33 -10.98
C GLU A 591 -13.91 11.72 -11.26
N HIS A 592 -12.98 10.95 -10.67
CA HIS A 592 -11.55 11.12 -10.91
C HIS A 592 -11.17 10.82 -12.36
N VAL A 593 -11.78 9.78 -12.95
CA VAL A 593 -11.56 9.43 -14.36
C VAL A 593 -11.99 10.57 -15.27
N ALA A 594 -13.18 11.14 -15.07
CA ALA A 594 -13.70 12.23 -15.89
C ALA A 594 -12.81 13.48 -15.83
N SER A 595 -12.36 13.87 -14.62
CA SER A 595 -11.48 15.03 -14.42
C SER A 595 -10.13 14.87 -15.11
N VAL A 596 -9.48 13.71 -14.95
CA VAL A 596 -8.18 13.44 -15.57
C VAL A 596 -8.32 13.32 -17.09
N HIS A 597 -9.37 12.66 -17.57
CA HIS A 597 -9.64 12.52 -19.00
C HIS A 597 -9.79 13.88 -19.69
N ALA A 598 -10.57 14.79 -19.08
CA ALA A 598 -10.70 16.16 -19.59
C ALA A 598 -9.35 16.86 -19.67
N THR A 599 -8.54 16.76 -18.61
CA THR A 599 -7.20 17.37 -18.56
C THR A 599 -6.28 16.85 -19.65
N ILE A 600 -6.25 15.53 -19.89
CA ILE A 600 -5.42 14.93 -20.95
C ILE A 600 -5.94 15.31 -22.34
N THR A 601 -7.26 15.46 -22.50
CA THR A 601 -7.87 15.92 -23.75
C THR A 601 -7.42 17.34 -24.10
N ASP A 602 -7.38 18.23 -23.11
CA ASP A 602 -6.88 19.60 -23.31
C ASP A 602 -5.39 19.61 -23.71
N ILE A 603 -4.57 18.77 -23.06
CA ILE A 603 -3.15 18.62 -23.40
C ILE A 603 -2.98 18.08 -24.83
N ALA A 604 -3.80 17.10 -25.23
CA ALA A 604 -3.77 16.54 -26.57
C ALA A 604 -4.12 17.59 -27.63
N ALA A 605 -5.12 18.43 -27.37
CA ALA A 605 -5.46 19.53 -28.26
C ALA A 605 -4.34 20.59 -28.35
N GLU A 606 -3.71 20.93 -27.21
CA GLU A 606 -2.62 21.91 -27.12
C GLU A 606 -1.37 21.48 -27.91
N HIS A 607 -1.02 20.19 -27.88
CA HIS A 607 0.21 19.66 -28.48
C HIS A 607 0.01 18.88 -29.79
N GLY A 608 -1.24 18.76 -30.26
CA GLY A 608 -1.59 18.07 -31.50
C GLY A 608 -1.41 16.55 -31.40
N PHE A 609 -1.81 15.93 -30.30
CA PHE A 609 -1.81 14.48 -30.14
C PHE A 609 -3.12 13.85 -30.65
N GLU A 610 -3.04 12.60 -31.13
CA GLU A 610 -4.20 11.81 -31.51
C GLU A 610 -4.61 10.91 -30.33
N LEU A 611 -5.79 11.13 -29.75
CA LEU A 611 -6.33 10.24 -28.72
C LEU A 611 -7.03 9.04 -29.37
N ALA A 612 -6.51 7.84 -29.10
CA ALA A 612 -7.18 6.60 -29.48
C ALA A 612 -8.29 6.26 -28.48
N GLN A 613 -9.46 5.88 -28.99
CA GLN A 613 -10.60 5.39 -28.19
C GLN A 613 -10.45 3.88 -27.95
N PRO A 614 -10.98 3.34 -26.84
CA PRO A 614 -11.06 1.89 -26.66
C PRO A 614 -11.86 1.27 -27.81
N GLU A 615 -11.29 0.31 -28.53
CA GLU A 615 -12.12 -0.59 -29.33
C GLU A 615 -13.07 -1.31 -28.35
N PRO A 616 -14.38 -1.39 -28.63
CA PRO A 616 -15.27 -2.21 -27.84
C PRO A 616 -14.74 -3.65 -27.88
N VAL A 617 -14.29 -4.14 -26.73
CA VAL A 617 -13.94 -5.54 -26.55
C VAL A 617 -15.24 -6.33 -26.73
N ASN A 618 -15.38 -7.00 -27.87
CA ASN A 618 -16.48 -7.91 -28.18
C ASN A 618 -16.41 -9.19 -27.34
#